data_AF-A0A2G9N2P9-F1
#
_entry.id   AF-A0A2G9N2P9-F1
#
_cell.length_a   1.000
_cell.length_b   1.000
_cell.length_c   1.000
_cell.angle_alpha   90.00
_cell.angle_beta   90.00
_cell.angle_gamma   90.00
#
_symmetry.space_group_name_H-M   'P 1'
#
loop_
_entity.id
_entity.type
_entity.pdbx_description
1 polymer ?
#
loop_
_entity_poly.entity_id
_entity_poly.type
_entity_poly.pdbx_seq_one_letter_code
_entity_poly.pdbx_strand_id
1 'polypeptide(L)'
;MAKLDVSIIEVIDKMVREGESEEKIIRTLKDLGVEPNKAKKLLLLGQADTFSLLKGEIKKIVRGEMEEEKPVLKKFIEEEAMGSADTMRQELTKAVISDLRVYEKDITGQSQTFQEQIQQNINRVNDLNERVKVKLNELGEAVRDVQVDMDEVKVKGLGSRNRIISTILWILGLVFGVMVAGNFVLVSGQPITIDSLILMTIMALLSVTMLFVATVI
;
A
#
# COMPACT_ATOMS: atom_id res chain seq x y z
N MET A 1 -29.78 6.80 -111.04
CA MET A 1 -30.32 7.00 -109.68
C MET A 1 -30.05 5.75 -108.84
N ALA A 2 -29.61 5.95 -107.59
CA ALA A 2 -29.52 5.01 -106.47
C ALA A 2 -28.52 3.82 -106.58
N LYS A 3 -27.25 4.05 -106.21
CA LYS A 3 -26.31 2.97 -105.78
C LYS A 3 -25.04 3.48 -105.04
N LEU A 4 -25.06 4.67 -104.44
CA LEU A 4 -23.87 5.30 -103.83
C LEU A 4 -23.99 5.60 -102.33
N ASP A 5 -25.02 5.06 -101.65
CA ASP A 5 -25.16 5.15 -100.20
C ASP A 5 -24.54 3.93 -99.50
N VAL A 6 -23.33 3.52 -99.91
CA VAL A 6 -22.46 2.89 -98.91
C VAL A 6 -22.12 4.05 -97.98
N SER A 7 -22.74 4.06 -96.81
CA SER A 7 -22.78 5.22 -95.91
C SER A 7 -21.36 5.76 -95.73
N ILE A 8 -21.10 6.99 -96.16
CA ILE A 8 -19.79 7.64 -96.09
C ILE A 8 -19.19 7.54 -94.67
N ILE A 9 -20.06 7.44 -93.66
CA ILE A 9 -19.72 7.22 -92.25
C ILE A 9 -19.09 5.84 -92.01
N GLU A 10 -19.62 4.76 -92.60
CA GLU A 10 -19.05 3.41 -92.47
C GLU A 10 -17.65 3.31 -93.08
N VAL A 11 -17.40 4.04 -94.18
CA VAL A 11 -16.09 4.13 -94.81
C VAL A 11 -15.11 4.88 -93.91
N ILE A 12 -15.53 5.98 -93.29
CA ILE A 12 -14.73 6.73 -92.31
C ILE A 12 -14.41 5.84 -91.09
N ASP A 13 -15.41 5.18 -90.51
CA ASP A 13 -15.23 4.33 -89.34
C ASP A 13 -14.26 3.18 -89.61
N LYS A 14 -14.33 2.57 -90.79
CA LYS A 14 -13.40 1.51 -91.20
C LYS A 14 -11.97 2.05 -91.34
N MET A 15 -11.77 3.17 -92.03
CA MET A 15 -10.43 3.76 -92.23
C MET A 15 -9.82 4.30 -90.92
N VAL A 16 -10.64 4.82 -90.01
CA VAL A 16 -10.20 5.26 -88.67
C VAL A 16 -9.80 4.06 -87.81
N ARG A 17 -10.56 2.95 -87.85
CA ARG A 17 -10.21 1.71 -87.14
C ARG A 17 -8.96 1.03 -87.69
N GLU A 18 -8.72 1.14 -89.00
CA GLU A 18 -7.53 0.60 -89.68
C GLU A 18 -6.28 1.50 -89.49
N GLY A 19 -6.41 2.66 -88.85
CA GLY A 19 -5.29 3.55 -88.51
C GLY A 19 -4.75 4.36 -89.70
N GLU A 20 -5.58 4.64 -90.71
CA GLU A 20 -5.17 5.45 -91.85
C GLU A 20 -4.94 6.92 -91.48
N SER A 21 -4.01 7.59 -92.17
CA SER A 21 -3.72 9.01 -91.90
C SER A 21 -4.89 9.92 -92.27
N GLU A 22 -5.10 10.98 -91.49
CA GLU A 22 -6.21 11.93 -91.69
C GLU A 22 -6.24 12.51 -93.12
N GLU A 23 -5.05 12.75 -93.70
CA GLU A 23 -4.89 13.25 -95.06
C GLU A 23 -5.36 12.25 -96.12
N LYS A 24 -5.16 10.96 -95.87
CA LYS A 24 -5.62 9.88 -96.76
C LYS A 24 -7.14 9.72 -96.68
N ILE A 25 -7.72 9.82 -95.48
CA ILE A 25 -9.18 9.79 -95.28
C ILE A 25 -9.85 11.00 -95.93
N ILE A 26 -9.29 12.21 -95.75
CA ILE A 26 -9.82 13.42 -96.38
C ILE A 26 -9.73 13.35 -97.91
N ARG A 27 -8.67 12.76 -98.47
CA ARG A 27 -8.55 12.54 -99.93
C ARG A 27 -9.61 11.56 -100.43
N THR A 28 -9.80 10.42 -99.78
CA THR A 28 -10.84 9.45 -100.13
C THR A 28 -12.24 10.06 -100.03
N LEU A 29 -12.50 10.90 -99.02
CA LEU A 29 -13.77 11.61 -98.88
C LEU A 29 -13.98 12.67 -99.98
N LYS A 30 -12.91 13.32 -100.41
CA LYS A 30 -12.93 14.27 -101.53
C LYS A 30 -13.20 13.56 -102.86
N ASP A 31 -12.60 12.39 -103.07
CA ASP A 31 -12.81 11.56 -104.26
C ASP A 31 -14.25 11.01 -104.34
N LEU A 32 -14.90 10.85 -103.18
CA LEU A 32 -16.33 10.52 -103.05
C LEU A 32 -17.26 11.74 -103.17
N GLY A 33 -16.73 12.93 -103.48
CA GLY A 33 -17.51 14.14 -103.75
C GLY A 33 -17.88 14.97 -102.51
N VAL A 34 -17.25 14.72 -101.35
CA VAL A 34 -17.50 15.50 -100.13
C VAL A 34 -16.58 16.72 -100.08
N GLU A 35 -17.14 17.89 -99.79
CA GLU A 35 -16.36 19.11 -99.62
C GLU A 35 -15.32 18.99 -98.49
N PRO A 36 -14.10 19.56 -98.63
CA PRO A 36 -13.00 19.39 -97.66
C PRO A 36 -13.37 19.78 -96.22
N ASN A 37 -14.16 20.83 -96.04
CA ASN A 37 -14.60 21.28 -94.71
C ASN A 37 -15.61 20.31 -94.09
N LYS A 38 -16.45 19.66 -94.91
CA LYS A 38 -17.44 18.68 -94.48
C LYS A 38 -16.78 17.33 -94.18
N ALA A 39 -15.77 16.95 -94.96
CA ALA A 39 -14.94 15.76 -94.74
C ALA A 39 -14.21 15.80 -93.38
N LYS A 40 -13.60 16.95 -93.01
CA LYS A 40 -12.99 17.13 -91.68
C LYS A 40 -13.99 16.97 -90.53
N LYS A 41 -15.19 17.54 -90.67
CA LYS A 41 -16.24 17.44 -89.64
C LYS A 41 -16.76 16.01 -89.48
N LEU A 42 -16.90 15.26 -90.58
CA LEU A 42 -17.31 13.86 -90.56
C LEU A 42 -16.22 12.95 -89.96
N LEU A 43 -14.95 13.21 -90.26
CA LEU A 43 -13.82 12.50 -89.65
C LEU A 43 -13.81 12.66 -88.13
N LEU A 44 -13.98 13.89 -87.62
CA LEU A 44 -14.05 14.16 -86.19
C LEU A 44 -15.23 13.43 -85.51
N LEU A 45 -16.37 13.32 -86.20
CA LEU A 45 -17.54 12.59 -85.69
C LEU A 45 -17.27 11.07 -85.62
N GLY A 46 -16.69 10.47 -86.65
CA GLY A 46 -16.33 9.04 -86.65
C GLY A 46 -15.23 8.70 -85.63
N GLN A 47 -14.23 9.59 -85.48
CA GLN A 47 -13.22 9.46 -84.42
C GLN A 47 -13.86 9.53 -83.02
N ALA A 48 -14.76 10.48 -82.77
CA ALA A 48 -15.43 10.63 -81.47
C ALA A 48 -16.30 9.41 -81.10
N ASP A 49 -16.96 8.80 -82.08
CA ASP A 49 -17.73 7.57 -81.87
C ASP A 49 -16.82 6.36 -81.59
N THR A 50 -15.72 6.26 -82.34
CA THR A 50 -14.69 5.23 -82.11
C THR A 50 -14.05 5.37 -80.72
N PHE A 51 -13.78 6.59 -80.24
CA PHE A 51 -13.30 6.85 -78.88
C PHE A 51 -14.33 6.45 -77.81
N SER A 52 -15.61 6.70 -78.06
CA SER A 52 -16.69 6.33 -77.14
C SER A 52 -16.82 4.81 -77.01
N LEU A 53 -16.67 4.08 -78.12
CA LEU A 53 -16.64 2.61 -78.14
C LEU A 53 -15.40 2.06 -77.42
N LEU A 54 -14.20 2.58 -77.70
CA LEU A 54 -12.97 2.19 -77.01
C LEU A 54 -13.06 2.44 -75.50
N LYS A 55 -13.60 3.59 -75.10
CA LYS A 55 -13.83 3.90 -73.68
C LYS A 55 -14.79 2.91 -73.02
N GLY A 56 -15.84 2.48 -73.74
CA GLY A 56 -16.78 1.46 -73.28
C GLY A 56 -16.11 0.11 -73.07
N GLU A 57 -15.30 -0.33 -74.04
CA GLU A 57 -14.60 -1.62 -73.98
C GLU A 57 -13.50 -1.63 -72.92
N ILE A 58 -12.70 -0.57 -72.82
CA ILE A 58 -11.69 -0.40 -71.76
C ILE A 58 -12.37 -0.44 -70.39
N LYS A 59 -13.49 0.26 -70.20
CA LYS A 59 -14.24 0.23 -68.93
C LYS A 59 -14.73 -1.17 -68.60
N LYS A 60 -15.10 -1.97 -69.60
CA LYS A 60 -15.55 -3.35 -69.42
C LYS A 60 -14.39 -4.28 -69.05
N ILE A 61 -13.25 -4.16 -69.74
CA ILE A 61 -12.02 -4.91 -69.45
C ILE A 61 -11.54 -4.60 -68.03
N VAL A 62 -11.36 -3.33 -67.70
CA VAL A 62 -10.92 -2.89 -66.36
C VAL A 62 -11.89 -3.36 -65.28
N ARG A 63 -13.20 -3.32 -65.54
CA ARG A 63 -14.18 -3.81 -64.57
C ARG A 63 -14.15 -5.33 -64.41
N GLY A 64 -13.88 -6.07 -65.48
CA GLY A 64 -13.70 -7.53 -65.44
C GLY A 64 -12.47 -7.90 -64.62
N GLU A 65 -11.31 -7.33 -64.96
CA GLU A 65 -10.04 -7.55 -64.27
C GLU A 65 -10.13 -7.15 -62.78
N MET A 66 -10.73 -5.99 -62.47
CA MET A 66 -10.92 -5.57 -61.07
C MET A 66 -11.82 -6.51 -60.27
N GLU A 67 -12.87 -7.09 -60.86
CA GLU A 67 -13.74 -8.05 -60.17
C GLU A 67 -13.05 -9.41 -59.99
N GLU A 68 -12.16 -9.82 -60.91
CA GLU A 68 -11.33 -11.02 -60.79
C GLU A 68 -10.19 -10.86 -59.77
N GLU A 69 -9.54 -9.70 -59.71
CA GLU A 69 -8.44 -9.44 -58.76
C GLU A 69 -8.94 -9.13 -57.34
N LYS A 70 -10.16 -8.62 -57.18
CA LYS A 70 -10.77 -8.33 -55.88
C LYS A 70 -10.68 -9.46 -54.86
N PRO A 71 -11.08 -10.71 -55.17
CA PRO A 71 -10.97 -11.82 -54.23
C PRO A 71 -9.52 -12.18 -53.91
N VAL A 72 -8.61 -12.04 -54.88
CA VAL A 72 -7.17 -12.30 -54.68
C VAL A 72 -6.59 -11.27 -53.72
N LEU A 73 -6.87 -9.99 -53.95
CA LEU A 73 -6.43 -8.89 -53.08
C LEU A 73 -7.04 -9.01 -51.68
N LYS A 74 -8.32 -9.37 -51.58
CA LYS A 74 -8.98 -9.61 -50.29
C LYS A 74 -8.30 -10.75 -49.52
N LYS A 75 -8.00 -11.86 -50.19
CA LYS A 75 -7.33 -13.01 -49.57
C LYS A 75 -5.91 -12.66 -49.12
N PHE A 76 -5.18 -11.91 -49.94
CA PHE A 76 -3.84 -11.43 -49.59
C PHE A 76 -3.87 -10.53 -48.33
N ILE A 77 -4.80 -9.58 -48.27
CA ILE A 77 -4.99 -8.71 -47.10
C ILE A 77 -5.37 -9.53 -45.86
N GLU A 78 -6.26 -10.52 -45.99
CA GLU A 78 -6.65 -11.39 -44.87
C GLU A 78 -5.46 -12.23 -44.35
N GLU A 79 -4.68 -12.85 -45.23
CA GLU A 79 -3.50 -13.63 -44.86
C GLU A 79 -2.40 -12.77 -44.21
N GLU A 80 -2.12 -11.59 -44.77
CA GLU A 80 -1.10 -10.68 -44.23
C GLU A 80 -1.54 -10.05 -42.89
N ALA A 81 -2.82 -9.67 -42.77
CA ALA A 81 -3.38 -9.18 -41.52
C ALA A 81 -3.39 -10.26 -40.43
N MET A 82 -3.73 -11.51 -40.77
CA MET A 82 -3.68 -12.64 -39.83
C MET A 82 -2.25 -12.96 -39.41
N GLY A 83 -1.30 -13.02 -40.35
CA GLY A 83 0.10 -13.26 -40.05
C GLY A 83 0.70 -12.18 -39.15
N SER A 84 0.40 -10.91 -39.43
CA SER A 84 0.82 -9.77 -38.59
C SER A 84 0.19 -9.84 -37.19
N ALA A 85 -1.10 -10.15 -37.09
CA ALA A 85 -1.80 -10.30 -35.82
C ALA A 85 -1.24 -11.46 -34.97
N ASP A 86 -0.92 -12.60 -35.57
CA ASP A 86 -0.33 -13.74 -34.87
C ASP A 86 1.08 -13.44 -34.38
N THR A 87 1.89 -12.76 -35.20
CA THR A 87 3.24 -12.34 -34.82
C THR A 87 3.18 -11.38 -33.64
N MET A 88 2.32 -10.36 -33.73
CA MET A 88 2.09 -9.40 -32.66
C MET A 88 1.58 -10.08 -31.39
N ARG A 89 0.64 -11.03 -31.51
CA ARG A 89 0.12 -11.79 -30.36
C ARG A 89 1.21 -12.61 -29.68
N GLN A 90 2.12 -13.24 -30.43
CA GLN A 90 3.23 -13.99 -29.87
C GLN A 90 4.23 -13.07 -29.15
N GLU A 91 4.58 -11.93 -29.73
CA GLU A 91 5.46 -10.95 -29.09
C GLU A 91 4.83 -10.38 -27.82
N LEU A 92 3.55 -10.01 -27.87
CA LEU A 92 2.83 -9.48 -26.72
C LEU A 92 2.71 -10.52 -25.61
N THR A 93 2.45 -11.79 -25.95
CA THR A 93 2.42 -12.90 -24.99
C THR A 93 3.79 -13.11 -24.35
N LYS A 94 4.88 -13.07 -25.13
CA LYS A 94 6.24 -13.19 -24.59
C LYS A 94 6.59 -12.02 -23.66
N ALA A 95 6.23 -10.79 -24.05
CA ALA A 95 6.44 -9.60 -23.23
C ALA A 95 5.68 -9.70 -21.90
N VAL A 96 4.39 -10.05 -21.95
CA VAL A 96 3.56 -10.23 -20.74
C VAL A 96 4.11 -11.33 -19.83
N ILE A 97 4.54 -12.47 -20.38
CA ILE A 97 5.16 -13.53 -19.57
C ILE A 97 6.47 -13.07 -18.93
N SER A 98 7.28 -12.30 -19.67
CA SER A 98 8.52 -11.74 -19.15
C SER A 98 8.25 -10.77 -17.99
N ASP A 99 7.30 -9.86 -18.16
CA ASP A 99 6.90 -8.91 -17.12
C ASP A 99 6.35 -9.64 -15.89
N LEU A 100 5.47 -10.63 -16.09
CA LEU A 100 4.93 -11.42 -14.99
C LEU A 100 6.03 -12.13 -14.19
N ARG A 101 7.08 -12.65 -14.85
CA ARG A 101 8.23 -13.25 -14.15
C ARG A 101 9.03 -12.24 -13.34
N VAL A 102 9.18 -11.02 -13.84
CA VAL A 102 9.84 -9.93 -13.08
C VAL A 102 9.01 -9.60 -11.84
N TYR A 103 7.70 -9.41 -12.00
CA TYR A 103 6.80 -9.18 -10.87
C TYR A 103 6.82 -10.34 -9.86
N GLU A 104 6.80 -11.59 -10.30
CA GLU A 104 6.89 -12.75 -9.42
C GLU A 104 8.19 -12.76 -8.63
N LYS A 105 9.32 -12.47 -9.28
CA LYS A 105 10.63 -12.36 -8.63
C LYS A 105 10.67 -11.23 -7.60
N ASP A 106 10.13 -10.06 -7.93
CA ASP A 106 10.10 -8.91 -7.04
C ASP A 106 9.19 -9.16 -5.83
N ILE A 107 8.00 -9.74 -6.04
CA ILE A 107 7.09 -10.13 -4.96
C ILE A 107 7.75 -11.16 -4.06
N THR A 108 8.44 -12.15 -4.63
CA THR A 108 9.15 -13.18 -3.86
C THR A 108 10.28 -12.57 -3.03
N GLY A 109 11.05 -11.65 -3.60
CA GLY A 109 12.12 -10.93 -2.90
C GLY A 109 11.59 -10.02 -1.79
N GLN A 110 10.49 -9.30 -2.04
CA GLN A 110 9.82 -8.50 -1.02
C GLN A 110 9.27 -9.38 0.10
N SER A 111 8.69 -10.54 -0.23
CA SER A 111 8.17 -11.49 0.76
C SER A 111 9.27 -12.05 1.65
N GLN A 112 10.43 -12.41 1.09
CA GLN A 112 11.60 -12.84 1.87
C GLN A 112 12.10 -11.72 2.80
N THR A 113 12.24 -10.50 2.28
CA THR A 113 12.66 -9.35 3.08
C THR A 113 11.68 -9.08 4.23
N PHE A 114 10.37 -9.19 3.95
CA PHE A 114 9.34 -9.03 4.96
C PHE A 114 9.39 -10.14 6.03
N GLN A 115 9.59 -11.39 5.63
CA GLN A 115 9.78 -12.50 6.57
C GLN A 115 10.99 -12.29 7.47
N GLU A 116 12.12 -11.84 6.92
CA GLU A 116 13.31 -11.51 7.71
C GLU A 116 13.04 -10.38 8.71
N GLN A 117 12.35 -9.32 8.31
CA GLN A 117 11.98 -8.22 9.19
C GLN A 117 11.03 -8.66 10.32
N ILE A 118 10.04 -9.50 10.00
CA ILE A 118 9.15 -10.12 10.99
C ILE A 118 9.95 -10.95 11.98
N GLN A 119 10.86 -11.80 11.51
CA GLN A 119 11.68 -12.65 12.38
C GLN A 119 12.58 -11.82 13.29
N GLN A 120 13.20 -10.76 12.77
CA GLN A 120 14.00 -9.83 13.57
C GLN A 120 13.16 -9.14 14.64
N ASN A 121 11.95 -8.70 14.30
CA ASN A 121 11.04 -8.08 15.25
C ASN A 121 10.57 -9.07 16.33
N ILE A 122 10.25 -10.31 15.97
CA ILE A 122 9.90 -11.37 16.93
C ILE A 122 11.06 -11.60 17.91
N ASN A 123 12.29 -11.70 17.41
CA ASN A 123 13.47 -11.87 18.27
C ASN A 123 13.64 -10.69 19.23
N ARG A 124 13.49 -9.44 18.75
CA ARG A 124 13.54 -8.24 19.61
C ARG A 124 12.44 -8.24 20.67
N VAL A 125 11.22 -8.64 20.32
CA VAL A 125 10.11 -8.73 21.28
C VAL A 125 10.38 -9.80 22.34
N ASN A 126 10.94 -10.95 21.95
CA ASN A 126 11.34 -11.99 22.89
C ASN A 126 12.44 -11.51 23.84
N ASP A 127 13.48 -10.86 23.31
CA ASP A 127 14.54 -10.27 24.13
C ASP A 127 13.99 -9.23 25.12
N LEU A 128 13.04 -8.41 24.67
CA LEU A 128 12.42 -7.38 25.50
C LEU A 128 11.53 -8.01 26.58
N ASN A 129 10.78 -9.05 26.24
CA ASN A 129 9.98 -9.81 27.19
C ASN A 129 10.86 -10.46 28.27
N GLU A 130 11.98 -11.06 27.88
CA GLU A 130 12.92 -11.67 28.84
C GLU A 130 13.55 -10.62 29.76
N ARG A 131 13.98 -9.47 29.22
CA ARG A 131 14.46 -8.34 30.02
C ARG A 131 13.39 -7.83 31.00
N VAL A 132 12.14 -7.75 30.56
CA VAL A 132 11.02 -7.32 31.43
C VAL A 132 10.81 -8.33 32.55
N LYS A 133 10.82 -9.64 32.28
CA LYS A 133 10.73 -10.66 33.32
C LYS A 133 11.85 -10.55 34.34
N VAL A 134 13.10 -10.39 33.89
CA VAL A 134 14.25 -10.20 34.78
C VAL A 134 14.05 -8.96 35.65
N LYS A 135 13.66 -7.83 35.07
CA LYS A 135 13.39 -6.59 35.81
C LYS A 135 12.23 -6.72 36.79
N LEU A 136 11.18 -7.46 36.45
CA LEU A 136 10.06 -7.74 37.34
C LEU A 136 10.48 -8.62 38.52
N ASN A 137 11.35 -9.61 38.29
CA ASN A 137 11.91 -10.42 39.38
C ASN A 137 12.79 -9.58 40.31
N GLU A 138 13.71 -8.76 39.76
CA GLU A 138 14.54 -7.83 40.54
C GLU A 138 13.67 -6.87 41.37
N LEU A 139 12.58 -6.35 40.78
CA LEU A 139 11.65 -5.45 41.47
C LEU A 139 10.85 -6.19 42.55
N GLY A 140 10.47 -7.44 42.30
CA GLY A 140 9.84 -8.31 43.30
C GLY A 140 10.74 -8.60 44.49
N GLU A 141 12.03 -8.87 44.25
CA GLU A 141 13.03 -9.04 45.31
C GLU A 141 13.24 -7.74 46.10
N ALA A 142 13.43 -6.61 45.42
CA ALA A 142 13.59 -5.31 46.07
C ALA A 142 12.36 -4.92 46.93
N VAL A 143 11.15 -5.20 46.45
CA VAL A 143 9.91 -4.97 47.22
C VAL A 143 9.86 -5.89 48.44
N ARG A 144 10.29 -7.14 48.33
CA ARG A 144 10.34 -8.08 49.46
C ARG A 144 11.34 -7.62 50.51
N ASP A 145 12.51 -7.16 50.11
CA ASP A 145 13.53 -6.63 51.01
C ASP A 145 13.01 -5.39 51.75
N VAL A 146 12.37 -4.46 51.04
CA VAL A 146 11.73 -3.28 51.66
C VAL A 146 10.64 -3.68 52.64
N GLN A 147 9.83 -4.71 52.36
CA GLN A 147 8.84 -5.20 53.31
C GLN A 147 9.48 -5.76 54.58
N VAL A 148 10.54 -6.56 54.44
CA VAL A 148 11.30 -7.10 55.57
C VAL A 148 11.92 -5.98 56.41
N ASP A 149 12.54 -4.99 55.77
CA ASP A 149 13.11 -3.82 56.44
C ASP A 149 12.02 -3.01 57.15
N MET A 150 10.86 -2.80 56.52
CA MET A 150 9.73 -2.11 57.14
C MET A 150 9.18 -2.87 58.34
N ASP A 151 9.10 -4.19 58.27
CA ASP A 151 8.65 -5.03 59.39
C ASP A 151 9.69 -5.03 60.51
N GLU A 152 10.98 -5.10 60.20
CA GLU A 152 12.06 -4.98 61.19
C GLU A 152 12.06 -3.58 61.85
N VAL A 153 11.87 -2.50 61.08
CA VAL A 153 11.77 -1.13 61.60
C VAL A 153 10.52 -0.95 62.46
N LYS A 154 9.38 -1.53 62.09
CA LYS A 154 8.17 -1.52 62.94
C LYS A 154 8.42 -2.28 64.24
N VAL A 155 9.02 -3.47 64.18
CA VAL A 155 9.33 -4.30 65.36
C VAL A 155 10.34 -3.61 66.27
N LYS A 156 11.44 -3.07 65.73
CA LYS A 156 12.44 -2.29 66.51
C LYS A 156 11.88 -0.97 67.03
N GLY A 157 11.07 -0.27 66.24
CA GLY A 157 10.47 1.02 66.61
C GLY A 157 9.44 0.90 67.73
N LEU A 158 8.61 -0.15 67.71
CA LEU A 158 7.66 -0.45 68.79
C LEU A 158 8.40 -0.97 70.04
N GLY A 159 9.35 -1.90 69.88
CA GLY A 159 10.12 -2.43 71.00
C GLY A 159 11.00 -1.38 71.70
N SER A 160 11.66 -0.50 70.95
CA SER A 160 12.52 0.54 71.52
C SER A 160 11.72 1.64 72.20
N ARG A 161 10.57 2.05 71.65
CA ARG A 161 9.70 3.06 72.30
C ARG A 161 9.11 2.53 73.60
N ASN A 162 8.59 1.31 73.61
CA ASN A 162 8.06 0.69 74.82
C ASN A 162 9.15 0.50 75.88
N ARG A 163 10.36 0.09 75.49
CA ARG A 163 11.48 -0.08 76.43
C ARG A 163 11.92 1.24 77.06
N ILE A 164 11.97 2.34 76.30
CA ILE A 164 12.30 3.68 76.83
C ILE A 164 11.20 4.15 77.79
N ILE A 165 9.93 4.01 77.42
CA ILE A 165 8.80 4.39 78.27
C ILE A 165 8.79 3.57 79.56
N SER A 166 8.95 2.25 79.47
CA SER A 166 9.06 1.35 80.63
C SER A 166 10.23 1.75 81.54
N THR A 167 11.40 2.06 80.96
CA THR A 167 12.59 2.49 81.74
C THR A 167 12.33 3.82 82.47
N ILE A 168 11.72 4.81 81.81
CA ILE A 168 11.38 6.10 82.43
C ILE A 168 10.35 5.91 83.55
N LEU A 169 9.32 5.09 83.32
CA LEU A 169 8.30 4.79 84.33
C LEU A 169 8.89 4.05 85.53
N TRP A 170 9.83 3.13 85.32
CA TRP A 170 10.57 2.47 86.39
C TRP A 170 11.37 3.46 87.25
N ILE A 171 12.11 4.37 86.61
CA ILE A 171 12.90 5.39 87.29
C ILE A 171 11.99 6.31 88.11
N LEU A 172 10.91 6.82 87.50
CA LEU A 172 9.96 7.71 88.19
C LEU A 172 9.27 7.00 89.36
N GLY A 173 8.79 5.77 89.16
CA GLY A 173 8.15 4.99 90.20
C GLY A 173 9.07 4.73 91.40
N LEU A 174 10.35 4.45 91.13
CA LEU A 174 11.37 4.27 92.17
C LEU A 174 11.67 5.59 92.90
N VAL A 175 11.82 6.71 92.19
CA VAL A 175 12.02 8.04 92.79
C VAL A 175 10.86 8.40 93.73
N PHE A 176 9.61 8.22 93.31
CA PHE A 176 8.45 8.45 94.17
C PHE A 176 8.43 7.52 95.39
N GLY A 177 8.76 6.23 95.21
CA GLY A 177 8.85 5.27 96.32
C GLY A 177 9.92 5.66 97.35
N VAL A 178 11.10 6.07 96.89
CA VAL A 178 12.18 6.56 97.76
C VAL A 178 11.80 7.86 98.45
N MET A 179 11.11 8.77 97.75
CA MET A 179 10.64 10.03 98.35
C MET A 179 9.59 9.79 99.44
N VAL A 180 8.67 8.84 99.23
CA VAL A 180 7.70 8.42 100.25
C VAL A 180 8.41 7.80 101.45
N ALA A 181 9.33 6.86 101.23
CA ALA A 181 10.08 6.23 102.30
C ALA A 181 10.96 7.22 103.07
N GLY A 182 11.62 8.13 102.37
CA GLY A 182 12.44 9.19 102.95
C GLY A 182 11.62 10.17 103.77
N ASN A 183 10.47 10.62 103.26
CA ASN A 183 9.56 11.50 103.99
C ASN A 183 8.98 10.79 105.23
N PHE A 184 8.65 9.50 105.12
CA PHE A 184 8.19 8.70 106.25
C PHE A 184 9.26 8.61 107.36
N VAL A 185 10.53 8.41 107.00
CA VAL A 185 11.64 8.38 107.98
C VAL A 185 11.89 9.76 108.60
N LEU A 186 11.80 10.85 107.81
CA LEU A 186 12.02 12.21 108.32
C LEU A 186 10.91 12.68 109.25
N VAL A 187 9.66 12.27 109.01
CA VAL A 187 8.51 12.59 109.86
C VAL A 187 8.38 11.59 111.04
N SER A 188 9.11 10.48 111.03
CA SER A 188 9.16 9.51 112.13
C SER A 188 9.77 10.15 113.38
N GLY A 189 8.91 10.66 114.27
CA GLY A 189 9.29 11.39 115.48
C GLY A 189 8.61 12.75 115.64
N GLN A 190 7.89 13.24 114.62
CA GLN A 190 7.05 14.43 114.66
C GLN A 190 5.57 14.07 114.51
N PRO A 191 4.63 14.88 115.06
CA PRO A 191 3.21 14.67 114.82
C PRO A 191 2.90 14.82 113.32
N ILE A 192 2.45 13.74 112.69
CA ILE A 192 2.08 13.72 111.27
C ILE A 192 0.86 14.62 111.05
N THR A 193 1.00 15.63 110.19
CA THR A 193 -0.16 16.44 109.75
C THR A 193 -1.02 15.64 108.77
N ILE A 194 -2.34 15.89 108.79
CA ILE A 194 -3.29 15.23 107.89
C ILE A 194 -2.89 15.45 106.41
N ASP A 195 -2.41 16.65 106.07
CA ASP A 195 -1.96 16.99 104.72
C ASP A 195 -0.75 16.15 104.29
N SER A 196 0.22 15.90 105.19
CA SER A 196 1.37 15.04 104.89
C SER A 196 0.95 13.59 104.69
N LEU A 197 -0.02 13.09 105.45
CA LEU A 197 -0.53 11.73 105.33
C LEU A 197 -1.26 11.51 104.00
N ILE A 198 -2.09 12.47 103.59
CA ILE A 198 -2.77 12.45 102.28
C ILE A 198 -1.74 12.46 101.15
N LEU A 199 -0.74 13.35 101.22
CA LEU A 199 0.28 13.49 100.18
C LEU A 199 1.17 12.24 100.07
N MET A 200 1.57 11.63 101.20
CA MET A 200 2.31 10.35 101.20
C MET A 200 1.50 9.21 100.58
N THR A 201 0.20 9.14 100.87
CA THR A 201 -0.69 8.09 100.33
C THR A 201 -0.86 8.22 98.81
N ILE A 202 -1.05 9.45 98.31
CA ILE A 202 -1.15 9.72 96.87
C ILE A 202 0.17 9.36 96.16
N MET A 203 1.31 9.77 96.71
CA MET A 203 2.62 9.44 96.11
C MET A 203 2.92 7.93 96.13
N ALA A 204 2.49 7.22 97.16
CA ALA A 204 2.62 5.76 97.24
C ALA A 204 1.77 5.06 96.16
N LEU A 205 0.53 5.51 95.96
CA LEU A 205 -0.34 4.98 94.91
C LEU A 205 0.24 5.28 93.51
N LEU A 206 0.76 6.48 93.29
CA LEU A 206 1.43 6.84 92.03
C LEU A 206 2.68 6.00 91.78
N SER A 207 3.50 5.74 92.81
CA SER A 207 4.67 4.88 92.70
C SER A 207 4.29 3.45 92.28
N VAL A 208 3.30 2.83 92.96
CA VAL A 208 2.87 1.46 92.67
C VAL A 208 2.26 1.34 91.28
N THR A 209 1.40 2.29 90.90
CA THR A 209 0.77 2.30 89.57
C THR A 209 1.78 2.48 88.45
N MET A 210 2.76 3.38 88.60
CA MET A 210 3.83 3.55 87.60
C MET A 210 4.71 2.31 87.48
N LEU A 211 5.09 1.68 88.59
CA LEU A 211 5.90 0.44 88.57
C LEU A 211 5.15 -0.74 87.95
N PHE A 212 3.85 -0.86 88.24
CA PHE A 212 3.02 -1.90 87.64
C PHE A 212 2.88 -1.70 86.13
N VAL A 213 2.55 -0.48 85.69
CA VAL A 213 2.44 -0.16 84.26
C VAL A 213 3.78 -0.36 83.54
N ALA A 214 4.91 -0.02 84.17
CA ALA A 214 6.23 -0.25 83.61
C ALA A 214 6.59 -1.73 83.42
N THR A 215 5.99 -2.63 84.21
CA THR A 215 6.22 -4.09 84.12
C THR A 215 5.34 -4.76 83.06
N VAL A 216 4.21 -4.14 82.72
CA VAL A 216 3.24 -4.66 81.74
C VAL A 216 3.54 -4.20 80.30
N ILE A 217 4.22 -3.04 80.14
CA ILE A 217 4.63 -2.45 78.85
C ILE A 217 5.99 -3.01 78.39
#